data_AF-A0A2N9N3W9-F1
#
_entry.id   AF-A0A2N9N3W9-F1
#
_cell.length_a   1.000
_cell.length_b   1.000
_cell.length_c   1.000
_cell.angle_alpha   90.00
_cell.angle_beta   90.00
_cell.angle_gamma   90.00
#
_symmetry.space_group_name_H-M   'P 1'
#
loop_
_entity.id
_entity.type
_entity.pdbx_description
1 polymer ?
#
loop_
_entity_poly.entity_id
_entity_poly.type
_entity_poly.pdbx_seq_one_letter_code
_entity_poly.pdbx_strand_id
1 'polypeptide(L)'
;MTGPLTVLALGSVLAGWLGVPKLWTFFGENWRSFESWLAPAFSSAAAEAAKEGAHDASTEWILMGLSVAIAIIGITVARYFYHHKPEIPHELEGKLKPLHGLLYNKWYVDEIYDFLFVNGLCKGGGLLLGSFDRNVVDGGVNGAGWVTRFTARVSMWWDTWIIDGAVRFGSFFVKMLSYPVCILQTGRVQAYAFFILVGAMAFLGYYVAR
;
A
#
# COMPACT_ATOMS: atom_id res chain seq x y z
N MET A 1 28.11 15.49 29.78
CA MET A 1 28.48 16.05 28.46
C MET A 1 29.99 16.08 28.24
N THR A 2 30.81 16.50 29.21
CA THR A 2 32.29 16.48 29.11
C THR A 2 32.86 15.08 28.91
N GLY A 3 32.38 14.07 29.66
CA GLY A 3 32.85 12.68 29.53
C GLY A 3 32.81 12.13 28.10
N PRO A 4 31.63 12.08 27.43
CA PRO A 4 31.54 11.61 26.05
C PRO A 4 32.40 12.42 25.06
N LEU A 5 32.44 13.75 25.19
CA LEU A 5 33.23 14.61 24.29
C LEU A 5 34.73 14.38 24.45
N THR A 6 35.23 14.24 25.69
CA THR A 6 36.66 13.96 25.95
C THR A 6 37.05 12.59 25.43
N VAL A 7 36.19 11.57 25.59
CA VAL A 7 36.43 10.22 25.04
C VAL A 7 36.49 10.27 23.51
N LEU A 8 35.57 10.97 22.85
CA LEU A 8 35.59 11.12 21.40
C LEU A 8 36.82 11.90 20.91
N ALA A 9 37.20 12.98 21.60
CA ALA A 9 38.39 13.77 21.24
C ALA A 9 39.68 12.96 21.35
N LEU A 10 39.85 12.21 22.45
CA LEU A 10 40.97 11.27 22.60
C LEU A 10 40.93 10.20 21.51
N GLY A 11 39.75 9.64 21.23
CA GLY A 11 39.56 8.66 20.16
C GLY A 11 39.96 9.19 18.78
N SER A 12 39.55 10.41 18.41
CA SER A 12 39.92 11.04 17.14
C SER A 12 41.42 11.27 17.01
N VAL A 13 42.10 11.70 18.10
CA VAL A 13 43.56 11.84 18.10
C VAL A 13 44.22 10.48 17.92
N LEU A 14 43.89 9.49 18.77
CA LEU A 14 44.51 8.16 18.73
C LEU A 14 44.26 7.43 17.42
N ALA A 15 43.06 7.54 16.85
CA ALA A 15 42.72 6.93 15.56
C ALA A 15 43.56 7.48 14.41
N GLY A 16 43.91 8.77 14.44
CA GLY A 16 44.80 9.38 13.45
C GLY A 16 46.21 8.77 13.42
N TRP A 17 46.66 8.19 14.53
CA TRP A 17 47.97 7.53 14.61
C TRP A 17 47.96 6.06 14.15
N LEU A 18 46.80 5.44 13.89
CA LEU A 18 46.73 4.03 13.48
C LEU A 18 47.10 3.79 12.00
N GLY A 19 47.12 4.85 11.18
CA GLY A 19 47.33 4.76 9.72
C GLY A 19 48.48 5.65 9.24
N VAL A 20 49.69 5.46 9.79
CA VAL A 20 50.86 6.29 9.43
C VAL A 20 51.30 6.01 7.98
N PRO A 21 51.47 7.05 7.13
CA PRO A 21 51.88 6.88 5.74
C PRO A 21 53.25 6.21 5.58
N LYS A 22 53.43 5.45 4.48
CA LYS A 22 54.71 4.83 4.10
C LYS A 22 55.87 5.83 3.98
N LEU A 23 55.55 7.08 3.70
CA LEU A 23 56.49 8.20 3.57
C LEU A 23 57.22 8.53 4.88
N TRP A 24 56.64 8.21 6.03
CA TRP A 24 57.20 8.51 7.34
C TRP A 24 58.12 7.36 7.78
N THR A 25 59.29 7.28 7.14
CA THR A 25 60.34 6.27 7.39
C THR A 25 60.88 6.26 8.83
N PHE A 26 60.58 7.27 9.63
CA PHE A 26 60.93 7.36 11.04
C PHE A 26 60.12 6.39 11.93
N PHE A 27 58.91 6.02 11.53
CA PHE A 27 58.09 5.05 12.26
C PHE A 27 58.35 3.65 11.69
N GLY A 28 58.89 2.75 12.53
CA GLY A 28 59.21 1.38 12.10
C GLY A 28 57.99 0.59 11.62
N GLU A 29 58.23 -0.49 10.88
CA GLU A 29 57.18 -1.32 10.24
C GLU A 29 56.12 -1.85 11.23
N ASN A 30 56.48 -2.01 12.51
CA ASN A 30 55.57 -2.42 13.60
C ASN A 30 54.39 -1.46 13.79
N TRP A 31 54.53 -0.19 13.43
CA TRP A 31 53.44 0.78 13.52
C TRP A 31 52.42 0.59 12.39
N ARG A 32 52.74 -0.21 11.37
CA ARG A 32 51.92 -0.51 10.20
C ARG A 32 51.27 -1.90 10.25
N SER A 33 51.38 -2.59 11.38
CA SER A 33 50.79 -3.93 11.58
C SER A 33 49.27 -3.95 11.38
N PHE A 34 48.58 -2.82 11.57
CA PHE A 34 47.15 -2.71 11.29
C PHE A 34 46.84 -2.72 9.78
N GLU A 35 47.64 -2.02 8.98
CA GLU A 35 47.54 -2.00 7.50
C GLU A 35 47.80 -3.40 6.93
N SER A 36 48.82 -4.10 7.42
CA SER A 36 49.13 -5.46 6.97
C SER A 36 48.11 -6.49 7.44
N TRP A 37 47.48 -6.31 8.61
CA TRP A 37 46.36 -7.14 9.08
C TRP A 37 45.09 -6.92 8.25
N LEU A 38 44.83 -5.70 7.77
CA LEU A 38 43.70 -5.35 6.91
C LEU A 38 43.91 -5.70 5.44
N ALA A 39 45.16 -5.79 4.98
CA ALA A 39 45.49 -6.04 3.57
C ALA A 39 44.75 -7.23 2.93
N PRO A 40 44.53 -8.38 3.61
CA PRO A 40 43.75 -9.49 3.05
C PRO A 40 42.27 -9.16 2.79
N ALA A 41 41.68 -8.18 3.49
CA ALA A 41 40.29 -7.77 3.27
C ALA A 41 40.12 -6.94 1.98
N PHE A 42 41.22 -6.36 1.46
CA PHE A 42 41.23 -5.50 0.27
C PHE A 42 41.82 -6.21 -0.98
N SER A 43 42.04 -7.52 -0.91
CA SER A 43 42.82 -8.28 -1.90
C SER A 43 42.17 -8.48 -3.28
N SER A 44 40.91 -8.08 -3.48
CA SER A 44 40.23 -8.15 -4.77
C SER A 44 39.83 -6.76 -5.26
N ALA A 45 40.36 -6.35 -6.41
CA ALA A 45 40.17 -5.06 -7.10
C ALA A 45 40.74 -3.80 -6.41
N ALA A 46 40.60 -3.63 -5.09
CA ALA A 46 41.14 -2.45 -4.39
C ALA A 46 42.68 -2.46 -4.29
N ALA A 47 43.28 -3.64 -4.12
CA ALA A 47 44.73 -3.81 -4.05
C ALA A 47 45.46 -3.57 -5.40
N GLU A 48 44.79 -3.77 -6.53
CA GLU A 48 45.35 -3.47 -7.86
C GLU A 48 45.33 -1.97 -8.15
N ALA A 49 44.23 -1.28 -7.84
CA ALA A 49 44.16 0.18 -7.96
C ALA A 49 45.15 0.91 -7.03
N ALA A 50 45.42 0.35 -5.84
CA ALA A 50 46.40 0.90 -4.90
C ALA A 50 47.86 0.62 -5.30
N LYS A 51 48.14 -0.45 -6.07
CA LYS A 51 49.50 -0.77 -6.55
C LYS A 51 49.91 0.08 -7.76
N GLU A 52 48.98 0.47 -8.62
CA GLU A 52 49.26 1.36 -9.76
C GLU A 52 49.51 2.82 -9.34
N GLY A 53 49.10 3.22 -8.14
CA GLY A 53 49.28 4.56 -7.57
C GLY A 53 50.58 4.79 -6.82
N ALA A 54 51.63 3.99 -7.04
CA ALA A 54 52.96 4.24 -6.46
C ALA A 54 53.61 5.46 -7.13
N HIS A 55 53.12 6.65 -6.79
CA HIS A 55 53.73 7.91 -7.19
C HIS A 55 55.09 8.06 -6.53
N ASP A 56 56.00 8.80 -7.17
CA ASP A 56 57.30 9.12 -6.57
C ASP A 56 57.09 9.77 -5.20
N ALA A 57 57.93 9.44 -4.21
CA ALA A 57 57.78 9.91 -2.84
C ALA A 57 57.71 11.45 -2.79
N SER A 58 58.38 12.13 -3.73
CA SER A 58 58.31 13.58 -3.91
C SER A 58 56.88 14.08 -4.24
N THR A 59 56.17 13.37 -5.12
CA THR A 59 54.79 13.68 -5.52
C THR A 59 53.84 13.53 -4.34
N GLU A 60 53.96 12.44 -3.57
CA GLU A 60 53.08 12.21 -2.41
C GLU A 60 53.27 13.30 -1.33
N TRP A 61 54.51 13.73 -1.05
CA TRP A 61 54.80 14.84 -0.14
C TRP A 61 54.21 16.17 -0.63
N ILE A 62 54.32 16.45 -1.93
CA ILE A 62 53.77 17.67 -2.54
C ILE A 62 52.24 17.66 -2.41
N LEU A 63 51.56 16.56 -2.74
CA LEU A 63 50.10 16.46 -2.64
C LEU A 63 49.62 16.58 -1.19
N MET A 64 50.31 15.95 -0.24
CA MET A 64 49.98 16.06 1.19
C MET A 64 50.15 17.50 1.68
N GLY A 65 51.28 18.15 1.35
CA GLY A 65 51.52 19.54 1.70
C GLY A 65 50.49 20.49 1.08
N LEU A 66 50.17 20.29 -0.20
CA LEU A 66 49.17 21.09 -0.91
C LEU A 66 47.78 20.93 -0.29
N SER A 67 47.37 19.70 0.04
CA SER A 67 46.08 19.42 0.70
C SER A 67 45.97 20.15 2.04
N VAL A 68 47.00 20.05 2.90
CA VAL A 68 47.05 20.75 4.19
C VAL A 68 47.03 22.26 4.00
N ALA A 69 47.79 22.79 3.02
CA ALA A 69 47.82 24.21 2.72
C ALA A 69 46.43 24.73 2.30
N ILE A 70 45.74 24.03 1.39
CA ILE A 70 44.38 24.38 0.96
C ILE A 70 43.40 24.35 2.16
N ALA A 71 43.50 23.34 3.02
CA ALA A 71 42.66 23.26 4.21
C ALA A 71 42.87 24.44 5.18
N ILE A 72 44.13 24.82 5.43
CA ILE A 72 44.47 25.99 6.28
C ILE A 72 43.96 27.28 5.65
N ILE A 73 44.15 27.47 4.33
CA ILE A 73 43.63 28.63 3.59
C ILE A 73 42.11 28.68 3.72
N GLY A 74 41.42 27.57 3.49
CA GLY A 74 39.96 27.48 3.58
C GLY A 74 39.43 27.87 4.97
N ILE A 75 40.03 27.33 6.04
CA ILE A 75 39.64 27.67 7.42
C ILE A 75 39.95 29.13 7.73
N THR A 76 41.07 29.66 7.25
CA THR A 76 41.46 31.06 7.49
C THR A 76 40.52 32.03 6.79
N VAL A 77 40.16 31.75 5.53
CA VAL A 77 39.18 32.53 4.76
C VAL A 77 37.81 32.48 5.43
N ALA A 78 37.36 31.28 5.83
CA ALA A 78 36.10 31.13 6.56
C ALA A 78 36.11 31.93 7.87
N ARG A 79 37.18 31.81 8.67
CA ARG A 79 37.33 32.58 9.92
C ARG A 79 37.31 34.07 9.67
N TYR A 80 37.93 34.56 8.61
CA TYR A 80 37.89 35.97 8.25
C TYR A 80 36.47 36.43 7.88
N PHE A 81 35.75 35.68 7.05
CA PHE A 81 34.37 35.99 6.68
C PHE A 81 33.42 35.99 7.87
N TYR A 82 33.50 34.99 8.75
CA TYR A 82 32.52 34.84 9.83
C TYR A 82 32.87 35.62 11.12
N HIS A 83 34.15 35.93 11.39
CA HIS A 83 34.52 36.72 12.58
C HIS A 83 34.81 38.20 12.31
N HIS A 84 35.45 38.53 11.17
CA HIS A 84 35.94 39.90 10.95
C HIS A 84 35.03 40.70 10.03
N LYS A 85 34.48 40.08 8.98
CA LYS A 85 33.62 40.75 8.00
C LYS A 85 32.40 39.90 7.61
N PRO A 86 31.41 39.76 8.51
CA PRO A 86 30.20 38.97 8.26
C PRO A 86 29.32 39.54 7.13
N GLU A 87 29.58 40.77 6.68
CA GLU A 87 28.93 41.40 5.52
C GLU A 87 29.26 40.67 4.21
N ILE A 88 30.45 40.08 4.07
CA ILE A 88 30.91 39.45 2.83
C ILE A 88 30.02 38.25 2.43
N PRO A 89 29.71 37.29 3.32
CA PRO A 89 28.72 36.25 3.04
C PRO A 89 27.35 36.79 2.57
N HIS A 90 26.85 37.87 3.18
CA HIS A 90 25.57 38.46 2.80
C HIS A 90 25.61 39.12 1.41
N GLU A 91 26.70 39.80 1.06
CA GLU A 91 26.89 40.33 -0.29
C GLU A 91 27.04 39.22 -1.35
N LEU A 92 27.74 38.13 -1.00
CA LEU A 92 27.89 36.95 -1.85
C LEU A 92 26.55 36.27 -2.11
N GLU A 93 25.69 36.16 -1.10
CA GLU A 93 24.32 35.68 -1.25
C GLU A 93 23.53 36.53 -2.26
N GLY A 94 23.63 37.85 -2.16
CA GLY A 94 22.97 38.78 -3.08
C GLY A 94 23.43 38.62 -4.55
N LYS A 95 24.73 38.39 -4.76
CA LYS A 95 25.33 38.23 -6.09
C LYS A 95 25.16 36.82 -6.68
N LEU A 96 25.18 35.79 -5.83
CA LEU A 96 25.12 34.37 -6.22
C LEU A 96 23.79 33.72 -5.82
N LYS A 97 22.71 34.50 -5.77
CA LYS A 97 21.37 34.06 -5.41
C LYS A 97 20.92 32.71 -5.99
N PRO A 98 21.10 32.40 -7.29
CA PRO A 98 20.66 31.11 -7.83
C PRO A 98 21.49 29.94 -7.29
N LEU A 99 22.80 30.11 -7.15
CA LEU A 99 23.69 29.07 -6.60
C LEU A 99 23.46 28.89 -5.11
N HIS A 100 23.32 29.99 -4.37
CA HIS A 100 22.97 29.97 -2.96
C HIS A 100 21.63 29.27 -2.75
N GLY A 101 20.59 29.60 -3.52
CA GLY A 101 19.29 28.93 -3.43
C GLY A 101 19.36 27.43 -3.71
N LEU A 102 20.20 27.00 -4.64
CA LEU A 102 20.39 25.57 -4.93
C LEU A 102 21.06 24.84 -3.76
N LEU A 103 22.15 25.39 -3.23
CA LEU A 103 22.87 24.83 -2.07
C LEU A 103 22.02 24.87 -0.79
N TYR A 104 21.28 25.97 -0.59
CA TYR A 104 20.40 26.21 0.55
C TYR A 104 19.25 25.20 0.58
N ASN A 105 18.63 24.95 -0.57
CA ASN A 105 17.60 23.91 -0.71
C ASN A 105 18.21 22.50 -0.91
N LYS A 106 19.46 22.27 -0.47
CA LYS A 106 20.13 20.95 -0.51
C LYS A 106 20.03 20.26 -1.87
N TRP A 107 20.22 21.01 -2.95
CA TRP A 107 20.11 20.52 -4.33
C TRP A 107 18.69 20.12 -4.77
N TYR A 108 17.66 20.56 -4.05
CA TYR A 108 16.24 20.24 -4.26
C TYR A 108 15.90 18.75 -4.21
N VAL A 109 16.79 17.92 -3.65
CA VAL A 109 16.62 16.46 -3.60
C VAL A 109 15.42 16.10 -2.72
N ASP A 110 15.29 16.78 -1.57
CA ASP A 110 14.23 16.55 -0.60
C ASP A 110 12.86 16.94 -1.21
N GLU A 111 12.79 18.06 -1.92
CA GLU A 111 11.57 18.59 -2.55
C GLU A 111 11.11 17.73 -3.73
N ILE A 112 12.05 17.26 -4.56
CA ILE A 112 11.74 16.32 -5.65
C ILE A 112 11.22 15.01 -5.07
N TYR A 113 11.83 14.53 -3.97
CA TYR A 113 11.37 13.31 -3.32
C TYR A 113 9.96 13.46 -2.74
N ASP A 114 9.69 14.56 -2.04
CA ASP A 114 8.38 14.85 -1.48
C ASP A 114 7.32 15.03 -2.57
N PHE A 115 7.65 15.72 -3.66
CA PHE A 115 6.75 15.89 -4.80
C PHE A 115 6.42 14.55 -5.48
N LEU A 116 7.45 13.77 -5.85
CA LEU A 116 7.29 12.59 -6.69
C LEU A 116 6.75 11.40 -5.89
N PHE A 117 7.37 11.08 -4.76
CA PHE A 117 7.08 9.86 -4.01
C PHE A 117 6.01 10.08 -2.95
N VAL A 118 6.11 11.15 -2.16
CA VAL A 118 5.18 11.37 -1.04
C VAL A 118 3.83 11.88 -1.54
N ASN A 119 3.83 13.02 -2.23
CA ASN A 119 2.60 13.65 -2.68
C ASN A 119 2.05 13.00 -3.95
N GLY A 120 2.91 12.69 -4.92
CA GLY A 120 2.52 12.02 -6.15
C GLY A 120 2.08 10.58 -5.93
N LEU A 121 3.03 9.69 -5.65
CA LEU A 121 2.76 8.25 -5.57
C LEU A 121 1.94 7.87 -4.32
N CYS A 122 2.34 8.27 -3.12
CA CYS A 122 1.67 7.81 -1.91
C CYS A 122 0.30 8.48 -1.73
N LYS A 123 0.24 9.81 -1.65
CA LYS A 123 -1.03 10.52 -1.42
C LYS A 123 -1.91 10.51 -2.66
N GLY A 124 -1.39 10.91 -3.82
CA GLY A 124 -2.13 10.93 -5.08
C GLY A 124 -2.60 9.54 -5.49
N GLY A 125 -1.69 8.55 -5.51
CA GLY A 125 -2.04 7.16 -5.79
C GLY A 125 -3.03 6.58 -4.77
N GLY A 126 -2.82 6.83 -3.48
CA GLY A 126 -3.73 6.40 -2.42
C GLY A 126 -5.15 6.96 -2.56
N LEU A 127 -5.28 8.24 -2.92
CA LEU A 127 -6.58 8.88 -3.17
C LEU A 127 -7.30 8.28 -4.38
N LEU A 128 -6.56 8.00 -5.47
CA LEU A 128 -7.10 7.37 -6.67
C LEU A 128 -7.59 5.95 -6.38
N LEU A 129 -6.75 5.14 -5.72
CA LEU A 129 -7.11 3.78 -5.32
C LEU A 129 -8.30 3.76 -4.34
N GLY A 130 -8.31 4.66 -3.35
CA GLY A 130 -9.42 4.78 -2.41
C GLY A 130 -10.71 5.32 -3.04
N SER A 131 -10.61 6.08 -4.14
CA SER A 131 -11.78 6.47 -4.94
C SER A 131 -12.29 5.31 -5.80
N PHE A 132 -11.38 4.53 -6.39
CA PHE A 132 -11.72 3.35 -7.18
C PHE A 132 -12.42 2.29 -6.31
N ASP A 133 -11.89 2.00 -5.13
CA ASP A 133 -12.49 1.03 -4.20
C ASP A 133 -13.93 1.42 -3.81
N ARG A 134 -14.12 2.66 -3.34
CA ARG A 134 -15.45 3.16 -2.93
C ARG A 134 -16.48 3.23 -4.06
N ASN A 135 -16.06 3.55 -5.28
CA ASN A 135 -17.00 3.77 -6.38
C ASN A 135 -17.23 2.50 -7.20
N VAL A 136 -16.19 1.70 -7.43
CA VAL A 136 -16.24 0.54 -8.32
C VAL A 136 -16.42 -0.75 -7.54
N VAL A 137 -15.61 -0.99 -6.51
CA VAL A 137 -15.66 -2.24 -5.74
C VAL A 137 -16.90 -2.24 -4.85
N ASP A 138 -17.01 -1.27 -3.96
CA ASP A 138 -18.19 -1.11 -3.09
C ASP A 138 -19.46 -0.86 -3.91
N GLY A 139 -19.36 -0.10 -5.00
CA GLY A 139 -20.46 0.11 -5.95
C GLY A 139 -20.94 -1.20 -6.57
N GLY A 140 -20.02 -2.06 -7.00
CA GLY A 140 -20.33 -3.39 -7.54
C GLY A 140 -20.99 -4.31 -6.51
N VAL A 141 -20.45 -4.36 -5.29
CA VAL A 141 -21.01 -5.17 -4.19
C VAL A 141 -22.41 -4.69 -3.80
N ASN A 142 -22.61 -3.39 -3.64
CA ASN A 142 -23.91 -2.80 -3.35
C ASN A 142 -24.90 -3.03 -4.49
N GLY A 143 -24.44 -2.96 -5.74
CA GLY A 143 -25.22 -3.28 -6.93
C GLY A 143 -25.70 -4.73 -6.93
N ALA A 144 -24.82 -5.69 -6.66
CA ALA A 144 -25.18 -7.09 -6.52
C ALA A 144 -26.24 -7.29 -5.42
N GLY A 145 -26.04 -6.67 -4.26
CA GLY A 145 -27.01 -6.71 -3.16
C GLY A 145 -28.37 -6.10 -3.54
N TRP A 146 -28.39 -5.03 -4.32
CA TRP A 146 -29.61 -4.42 -4.84
C TRP A 146 -30.33 -5.38 -5.79
N VAL A 147 -29.62 -6.01 -6.73
CA VAL A 147 -30.18 -6.98 -7.68
C VAL A 147 -30.80 -8.16 -6.94
N THR A 148 -30.10 -8.75 -5.97
CA THR A 148 -30.64 -9.87 -5.18
C THR A 148 -31.93 -9.47 -4.46
N ARG A 149 -31.97 -8.29 -3.83
CA ARG A 149 -33.18 -7.78 -3.16
C ARG A 149 -34.30 -7.51 -4.15
N PHE A 150 -34.00 -6.98 -5.33
CA PHE A 150 -34.98 -6.75 -6.39
C PHE A 150 -35.59 -8.07 -6.86
N THR A 151 -34.76 -9.06 -7.20
CA THR A 151 -35.21 -10.39 -7.62
C THR A 151 -36.06 -11.07 -6.54
N ALA A 152 -35.66 -10.96 -5.27
CA ALA A 152 -36.45 -11.48 -4.15
C ALA A 152 -37.83 -10.81 -4.07
N ARG A 153 -37.92 -9.49 -4.24
CA ARG A 153 -39.22 -8.78 -4.28
C ARG A 153 -40.10 -9.25 -5.44
N VAL A 154 -39.52 -9.43 -6.63
CA VAL A 154 -40.24 -9.95 -7.79
C VAL A 154 -40.76 -11.35 -7.51
N SER A 155 -39.93 -12.23 -6.94
CA SER A 155 -40.32 -13.58 -6.55
C SER A 155 -41.45 -13.58 -5.52
N MET A 156 -41.37 -12.75 -4.48
CA MET A 156 -42.42 -12.63 -3.45
C MET A 156 -43.74 -12.12 -4.04
N TRP A 157 -43.67 -11.15 -4.96
CA TRP A 157 -44.86 -10.64 -5.64
C TRP A 157 -45.51 -11.71 -6.53
N TRP A 158 -44.70 -12.45 -7.30
CA TRP A 158 -45.18 -13.55 -8.15
C TRP A 158 -45.84 -14.65 -7.32
N ASP A 159 -45.19 -15.08 -6.24
CA ASP A 159 -45.72 -16.09 -5.33
C ASP A 159 -47.09 -15.67 -4.77
N THR A 160 -47.19 -14.44 -4.26
CA THR A 160 -48.41 -13.93 -3.62
C THR A 160 -49.58 -13.75 -4.62
N TRP A 161 -49.30 -13.29 -5.84
CA TRP A 161 -50.36 -12.97 -6.79
C TRP A 161 -50.71 -14.12 -7.73
N ILE A 162 -49.71 -14.84 -8.22
CA ILE A 162 -49.90 -15.89 -9.21
C ILE A 162 -50.11 -17.24 -8.54
N ILE A 163 -49.16 -17.68 -7.70
CA ILE A 163 -49.20 -19.01 -7.09
C ILE A 163 -50.33 -19.07 -6.06
N ASP A 164 -50.29 -18.17 -5.08
CA ASP A 164 -51.34 -18.04 -4.05
C ASP A 164 -52.69 -17.71 -4.67
N GLY A 165 -52.72 -16.85 -5.70
CA GLY A 165 -53.94 -16.53 -6.44
C GLY A 165 -54.56 -17.76 -7.11
N ALA A 166 -53.76 -18.56 -7.82
CA ALA A 166 -54.20 -19.78 -8.49
C ALA A 166 -54.67 -20.83 -7.48
N VAL A 167 -53.95 -21.02 -6.37
CA VAL A 167 -54.33 -21.96 -5.30
C VAL A 167 -55.64 -21.52 -4.64
N ARG A 168 -55.79 -20.23 -4.32
CA ARG A 168 -57.04 -19.68 -3.76
C ARG A 168 -58.20 -19.86 -4.72
N PHE A 169 -58.00 -19.56 -6.01
CA PHE A 169 -59.02 -19.76 -7.04
C PHE A 169 -59.43 -21.23 -7.17
N GLY A 170 -58.45 -22.15 -7.20
CA GLY A 170 -58.71 -23.59 -7.20
C GLY A 170 -59.51 -24.03 -5.97
N SER A 171 -59.11 -23.59 -4.78
CA SER A 171 -59.83 -23.88 -3.53
C SER A 171 -61.26 -23.33 -3.54
N PHE A 172 -61.47 -22.15 -4.13
CA PHE A 172 -62.80 -21.56 -4.30
C PHE A 172 -63.66 -22.39 -5.24
N PHE A 173 -63.11 -22.85 -6.37
CA PHE A 173 -63.82 -23.68 -7.34
C PHE A 173 -64.22 -25.04 -6.75
N VAL A 174 -63.31 -25.70 -6.02
CA VAL A 174 -63.60 -26.94 -5.30
C VAL A 174 -64.72 -26.72 -4.26
N LYS A 175 -64.64 -25.64 -3.47
CA LYS A 175 -65.69 -25.30 -2.51
C LYS A 175 -67.04 -25.07 -3.20
N MET A 176 -67.04 -24.36 -4.33
CA MET A 176 -68.24 -24.11 -5.13
C MET A 176 -68.91 -25.41 -5.60
N LEU A 177 -68.12 -26.37 -6.09
CA LEU A 177 -68.62 -27.68 -6.50
C LEU A 177 -69.07 -28.56 -5.32
N SER A 178 -68.52 -28.36 -4.13
CA SER A 178 -68.91 -29.11 -2.93
C SER A 178 -70.32 -28.75 -2.44
N TYR A 179 -70.76 -27.49 -2.59
CA TYR A 179 -72.07 -27.03 -2.12
C TYR A 179 -73.26 -27.90 -2.60
N PRO A 180 -73.42 -28.22 -3.89
CA PRO A 180 -74.53 -29.07 -4.35
C PRO A 180 -74.46 -30.50 -3.81
N VAL A 181 -73.25 -31.06 -3.63
CA VAL A 181 -73.08 -32.39 -3.03
C VAL A 181 -73.51 -32.40 -1.56
N CYS A 182 -73.17 -31.34 -0.82
CA CYS A 182 -73.59 -31.19 0.57
C CYS A 182 -75.11 -31.02 0.71
N ILE A 183 -75.80 -30.44 -0.27
CA ILE A 183 -77.27 -30.33 -0.28
C ILE A 183 -77.96 -31.70 -0.38
N LEU A 184 -77.34 -32.68 -1.04
CA LEU A 184 -77.88 -34.04 -1.13
C LEU A 184 -77.82 -34.81 0.20
N GLN A 185 -76.94 -34.41 1.12
CA GLN A 185 -76.77 -35.04 2.42
C GLN A 185 -77.66 -34.37 3.48
N THR A 186 -78.97 -34.65 3.42
CA THR A 186 -79.98 -34.06 4.31
C THR A 186 -80.09 -34.73 5.68
N GLY A 187 -79.38 -35.84 5.92
CA GLY A 187 -79.42 -36.60 7.18
C GLY A 187 -80.71 -37.42 7.39
N ARG A 188 -81.67 -37.38 6.45
CA ARG A 188 -82.92 -38.16 6.51
C ARG A 188 -82.79 -39.48 5.77
N VAL A 189 -82.93 -40.61 6.47
CA VAL A 189 -82.82 -41.98 5.90
C VAL A 189 -83.73 -42.20 4.69
N GLN A 190 -84.92 -41.59 4.69
CA GLN A 190 -85.89 -41.65 3.59
C GLN A 190 -85.35 -41.10 2.26
N ALA A 191 -84.57 -40.03 2.30
CA ALA A 191 -83.99 -39.41 1.10
C ALA A 191 -82.95 -40.34 0.45
N TYR A 192 -82.13 -41.01 1.26
CA TYR A 192 -81.14 -41.96 0.76
C TYR A 192 -81.79 -43.19 0.09
N ALA A 193 -82.84 -43.74 0.71
CA ALA A 193 -83.59 -44.85 0.14
C ALA A 193 -84.20 -44.49 -1.23
N PHE A 194 -84.74 -43.26 -1.35
CA PHE A 194 -85.25 -42.74 -2.62
C PHE A 194 -84.16 -42.65 -3.70
N PHE A 195 -82.98 -42.09 -3.40
CA PHE A 195 -81.88 -42.00 -4.35
C PHE A 195 -81.34 -43.38 -4.79
N ILE A 196 -81.26 -44.36 -3.88
CA ILE A 196 -80.85 -45.73 -4.21
C ILE A 196 -81.82 -46.37 -5.20
N LEU A 197 -83.13 -46.23 -4.96
CA LEU A 197 -84.15 -46.82 -5.82
C LEU A 197 -84.15 -46.18 -7.22
N VAL A 198 -84.07 -44.85 -7.30
CA VAL A 198 -83.94 -44.12 -8.57
C VAL A 198 -82.66 -44.52 -9.31
N GLY A 199 -81.53 -44.65 -8.59
CA GLY A 199 -80.26 -45.09 -9.16
C GLY A 199 -80.32 -46.51 -9.75
N ALA A 200 -80.95 -47.44 -9.04
CA ALA A 200 -81.15 -48.82 -9.53
C ALA A 200 -82.06 -48.86 -10.77
N MET A 201 -83.15 -48.09 -10.78
CA MET A 201 -84.03 -47.97 -11.95
C MET A 201 -83.29 -47.38 -13.16
N ALA A 202 -82.49 -46.33 -12.96
CA ALA A 202 -81.71 -45.71 -14.03
C ALA A 202 -80.64 -46.65 -14.59
N PHE A 203 -79.94 -47.40 -13.72
CA PHE A 203 -78.94 -48.38 -14.14
C PHE A 203 -79.56 -49.52 -14.95
N LEU A 204 -80.67 -50.07 -14.49
CA LEU A 204 -81.41 -51.09 -15.22
C LEU A 204 -81.95 -50.54 -16.55
N GLY A 205 -82.49 -49.32 -16.55
CA GLY A 205 -82.95 -48.65 -17.77
C GLY A 205 -81.85 -48.44 -18.80
N TYR A 206 -80.65 -48.02 -18.36
CA TYR A 206 -79.48 -47.89 -19.23
C TYR A 206 -79.04 -49.23 -19.80
N TYR A 207 -79.02 -50.28 -18.98
CA TYR A 207 -78.64 -51.63 -19.40
C TYR A 207 -79.62 -52.23 -20.41
N VAL A 208 -80.91 -51.90 -20.30
CA VAL A 208 -81.95 -52.35 -21.24
C VAL A 208 -81.98 -51.51 -22.53
N ALA A 209 -81.56 -50.25 -22.48
CA ALA A 209 -81.53 -49.34 -23.62
C ALA A 209 -80.22 -49.38 -24.44
N ARG A 210 -79.24 -50.17 -23.99
CA ARG A 210 -77.95 -50.41 -24.65
C ARG A 210 -77.90 -51.82 -25.21
#